data_AF-A0A7V1LH45-F1
#
_entry.id   AF-A0A7V1LH45-F1
#
_cell.length_a   1.000
_cell.length_b   1.000
_cell.length_c   1.000
_cell.angle_alpha   90.00
_cell.angle_beta   90.00
_cell.angle_gamma   90.00
#
_symmetry.space_group_name_H-M   'P 1'
#
loop_
_entity.id
_entity.type
_entity.pdbx_description
1 polymer ?
#
loop_
_entity_poly.entity_id
_entity_poly.type
_entity_poly.pdbx_seq_one_letter_code
_entity_poly.pdbx_strand_id
1 'polypeptide(L)'
;MSNLKRSWSIKEKVTILDDIKSIGVVEGCRKHGIYATTYYDWKKKYEEKGADGLVPHYGRKEAGEFKKILKENERLKVLLAEKDLALSIQSELLKKKIAQWKSAKK
;
A
#
# COMPACT_ATOMS: atom_id res chain seq x y z
N MET A 1 13.07 5.34 31.73
CA MET A 1 11.61 5.22 31.50
C MET A 1 11.36 5.20 30.00
N SER A 2 10.65 4.20 29.48
CA SER A 2 10.35 4.07 28.05
C SER A 2 9.46 5.21 27.58
N ASN A 3 9.93 5.98 26.61
CA ASN A 3 9.21 7.12 26.03
C ASN A 3 8.23 6.59 24.99
N LEU A 4 7.07 6.08 25.43
CA LEU A 4 6.02 5.62 24.54
C LEU A 4 5.45 6.84 23.78
N LYS A 5 5.78 6.95 22.49
CA LYS A 5 5.20 7.99 21.64
C LYS A 5 3.69 7.77 21.56
N ARG A 6 2.92 8.72 22.09
CA ARG A 6 1.45 8.72 21.96
C ARG A 6 1.08 8.77 20.47
N SER A 7 0.21 7.87 20.05
CA SER A 7 -0.36 7.85 18.69
C SER A 7 -1.87 7.96 18.78
N TRP A 8 -2.49 8.52 17.75
CA TRP A 8 -3.94 8.68 17.64
C TRP A 8 -4.41 8.08 16.32
N SER A 9 -5.44 7.25 16.39
CA SER A 9 -6.21 6.81 15.22
C SER A 9 -6.92 8.01 14.57
N ILE A 10 -7.34 7.84 13.31
CA ILE A 10 -8.04 8.90 12.56
C ILE A 10 -9.34 9.29 13.28
N LYS A 11 -10.10 8.30 13.78
CA LYS A 11 -11.35 8.54 14.50
C LYS A 11 -11.12 9.36 15.77
N GLU A 12 -10.08 9.03 16.54
CA GLU A 12 -9.72 9.81 17.74
C GLU A 12 -9.32 11.23 17.38
N LYS A 13 -8.55 11.44 16.31
CA LYS A 13 -8.18 12.80 15.86
C LYS A 13 -9.40 13.64 15.50
N VAL A 14 -10.40 13.05 14.84
CA VAL A 14 -11.66 13.75 14.49
C VAL A 14 -12.41 14.13 15.77
N THR A 15 -12.56 13.20 16.72
CA THR A 15 -13.20 13.49 18.01
C THR A 15 -12.47 14.58 18.79
N ILE A 16 -11.13 14.58 18.76
CA ILE A 16 -10.31 15.62 19.40
C ILE A 16 -10.54 16.99 18.72
N LEU A 17 -10.61 17.04 17.40
CA LEU A 17 -10.88 18.29 16.67
C LEU A 17 -12.25 18.87 17.04
N ASP A 18 -13.29 18.04 17.10
CA ASP A 18 -14.65 18.45 17.45
C ASP A 18 -14.76 18.92 18.91
N ASP A 19 -14.12 18.21 19.84
CA ASP A 19 -14.09 18.58 21.26
C ASP A 19 -13.35 19.90 21.48
N ILE A 20 -12.19 20.09 20.83
CA ILE A 20 -11.43 21.35 20.89
C ILE A 20 -12.23 22.51 20.26
N LYS A 21 -12.97 22.25 19.17
CA LYS A 21 -13.85 23.25 18.56
C LYS A 21 -14.96 23.71 19.52
N SER A 22 -15.43 22.82 20.39
CA SER A 22 -16.52 23.09 21.33
C SER A 22 -16.04 23.77 22.62
N ILE A 23 -14.89 23.35 23.16
CA ILE A 23 -14.38 23.82 24.45
C ILE A 23 -13.47 25.05 24.30
N GLY A 24 -12.82 25.20 23.14
CA GLY A 24 -11.80 26.21 22.89
C GLY A 24 -10.40 25.61 22.75
N VAL A 25 -9.54 26.29 21.99
CA VAL A 25 -8.23 25.77 21.58
C VAL A 25 -7.32 25.50 22.78
N VAL A 26 -7.26 26.41 23.75
CA VAL A 26 -6.31 26.32 24.87
C VAL A 26 -6.71 25.21 25.85
N GLU A 27 -7.93 25.25 26.38
CA GLU A 27 -8.45 24.20 27.27
C GLU A 27 -8.48 22.84 26.59
N GLY A 28 -8.93 22.78 25.33
CA GLY A 28 -9.04 21.53 24.59
C GLY A 28 -7.67 20.88 24.30
N CYS A 29 -6.67 21.68 23.89
CA CYS A 29 -5.30 21.19 23.71
C CYS A 29 -4.71 20.63 25.02
N ARG A 30 -4.95 21.32 26.15
CA ARG A 30 -4.52 20.86 27.48
C ARG A 30 -5.23 19.58 27.89
N LYS A 31 -6.53 19.44 27.65
CA LYS A 31 -7.33 18.24 27.95
C LYS A 31 -6.82 17.00 27.21
N HIS A 32 -6.49 17.14 25.93
CA HIS A 32 -6.03 16.03 25.09
C HIS A 32 -4.51 15.81 25.11
N GLY A 33 -3.77 16.73 25.73
CA GLY A 33 -2.31 16.69 25.79
C GLY A 33 -1.66 16.86 24.40
N ILE A 34 -2.26 17.70 23.54
CA ILE A 34 -1.70 18.04 22.23
C ILE A 34 -1.24 19.49 22.21
N TYR A 35 -0.22 19.78 21.40
CA TYR A 35 0.21 21.16 21.16
C TYR A 35 -0.75 21.86 20.20
N ALA A 36 -0.91 23.17 20.36
CA ALA A 36 -1.73 23.99 19.46
C ALA A 36 -1.29 23.87 17.99
N THR A 37 0.02 23.74 17.75
CA THR A 37 0.58 23.47 16.41
C THR A 37 0.03 22.18 15.80
N THR A 38 0.01 21.08 16.58
CA THR A 38 -0.59 19.81 16.16
C THR A 38 -2.07 19.96 15.85
N TYR A 39 -2.82 20.70 16.68
CA TYR A 39 -4.23 20.97 16.45
C TYR A 39 -4.46 21.71 15.12
N TYR A 40 -3.76 22.83 14.88
CA TYR A 40 -3.94 23.60 13.64
C TYR A 40 -3.51 22.82 12.40
N ASP A 41 -2.44 22.03 12.49
CA ASP A 41 -2.02 21.13 11.41
C ASP A 41 -3.11 20.10 11.08
N TRP A 42 -3.74 19.49 12.09
CA TRP A 42 -4.82 18.54 11.88
C TRP A 42 -6.08 19.23 11.37
N LYS A 43 -6.44 20.39 11.93
CA LYS A 43 -7.59 21.19 11.50
C LYS A 43 -7.48 21.55 10.03
N LYS A 44 -6.33 22.09 9.59
CA LYS A 44 -6.08 22.44 8.20
C LYS A 44 -6.24 21.24 7.27
N LYS A 45 -5.60 20.11 7.60
CA LYS A 45 -5.71 18.87 6.81
C LYS A 45 -7.13 18.33 6.74
N TYR A 46 -7.86 18.43 7.84
CA TYR A 46 -9.25 18.02 7.94
C TYR A 46 -10.18 18.95 7.14
N GLU A 47 -9.92 20.26 7.13
CA GLU A 47 -10.69 21.21 6.31
C GLU A 47 -10.43 21.02 4.81
N GLU A 48 -9.21 20.65 4.41
CA GLU A 48 -8.85 20.41 3.00
C GLU A 48 -9.40 19.09 2.44
N LYS A 49 -9.38 18.00 3.23
CA LYS A 49 -9.63 16.63 2.74
C LYS A 49 -10.47 15.76 3.68
N GLY A 50 -11.08 16.34 4.72
CA GLY A 50 -11.82 15.58 5.73
C GLY A 50 -10.93 14.57 6.47
N ALA A 51 -11.51 13.43 6.83
CA ALA A 51 -10.80 12.36 7.54
C ALA A 51 -9.58 11.83 6.77
N ASP A 52 -9.61 11.83 5.43
CA ASP A 52 -8.52 11.38 4.57
C ASP A 52 -7.27 12.28 4.70
N GLY A 53 -7.46 13.57 5.01
CA GLY A 53 -6.35 14.49 5.27
C GLY A 53 -5.55 14.14 6.53
N LEU A 54 -6.18 13.45 7.49
CA LEU A 54 -5.56 13.06 8.77
C LEU A 54 -4.80 11.72 8.68
N VAL A 55 -4.91 11.02 7.55
CA VAL A 55 -4.17 9.80 7.25
C VAL A 55 -2.67 10.14 7.26
N PRO A 56 -1.86 9.45 8.08
CA PRO A 56 -0.42 9.66 8.08
C PRO A 56 0.18 9.42 6.70
N HIS A 57 0.85 10.42 6.13
CA HIS A 57 1.46 10.33 4.79
C HIS A 57 2.80 9.56 4.78
N TYR A 58 3.07 8.72 5.79
CA TYR A 58 4.23 7.81 5.81
C TYR A 58 4.26 6.91 4.56
N GLY A 59 3.09 6.68 3.93
CA GLY A 59 2.91 5.87 2.73
C GLY A 59 3.51 6.41 1.43
N ARG A 60 4.16 7.58 1.36
CA ARG A 60 4.80 8.01 0.09
C ARG A 60 5.97 7.09 -0.33
N LYS A 61 6.69 6.51 0.63
CA LYS A 61 7.76 5.55 0.34
C LYS A 61 7.19 4.16 0.03
N GLU A 62 6.22 3.72 0.83
CA GLU A 62 5.52 2.44 0.66
C GLU A 62 4.72 2.40 -0.66
N ALA A 63 4.11 3.51 -1.10
CA ALA A 63 3.46 3.60 -2.40
C ALA A 63 4.45 3.46 -3.57
N GLY A 64 5.68 3.96 -3.39
CA GLY A 64 6.76 3.79 -4.36
C GLY A 64 7.22 2.34 -4.45
N GLU A 65 7.40 1.68 -3.30
CA GLU A 65 7.75 0.25 -3.21
C GLU A 65 6.63 -0.63 -3.77
N PHE A 66 5.37 -0.34 -3.43
CA PHE A 66 4.20 -1.02 -3.96
C PHE A 66 4.12 -0.90 -5.49
N LYS A 67 4.36 0.29 -6.05
CA LYS A 67 4.40 0.49 -7.51
C LYS A 67 5.54 -0.29 -8.17
N LYS A 68 6.72 -0.39 -7.53
CA LYS A 68 7.84 -1.21 -8.03
C LYS A 68 7.49 -2.69 -8.00
N ILE A 69 6.91 -3.17 -6.90
CA ILE A 69 6.47 -4.56 -6.73
C ILE A 69 5.41 -4.93 -7.78
N LEU A 70 4.44 -4.05 -8.03
CA LEU A 70 3.42 -4.28 -9.06
C LEU A 70 4.03 -4.43 -10.46
N LYS A 71 4.97 -3.54 -10.84
CA LYS A 71 5.68 -3.64 -12.12
C LYS A 71 6.49 -4.92 -12.24
N GLU A 72 7.18 -5.31 -11.18
CA GLU A 72 7.96 -6.55 -11.18
C GLU A 72 7.05 -7.76 -11.29
N ASN A 73 5.89 -7.76 -10.62
CA ASN A 73 4.91 -8.83 -10.73
C ASN A 73 4.38 -8.98 -12.16
N GLU A 74 4.08 -7.87 -12.83
CA GLU A 74 3.67 -7.86 -14.23
C GLU A 74 4.76 -8.44 -15.15
N ARG A 75 6.00 -8.01 -14.97
CA ARG A 75 7.16 -8.54 -15.70
C ARG A 75 7.33 -10.05 -15.50
N LEU A 76 7.23 -10.51 -14.25
CA LEU A 76 7.36 -11.92 -13.90
C LEU A 76 6.24 -12.77 -14.52
N LYS A 77 5.01 -12.26 -14.60
CA LYS A 77 3.89 -12.93 -15.28
C LYS A 77 4.15 -13.12 -16.76
N VAL A 78 4.68 -12.10 -17.44
CA VAL A 78 5.04 -12.19 -18.87
C VAL A 78 6.13 -13.25 -19.08
N LEU A 79 7.21 -13.20 -18.29
CA LEU A 79 8.29 -14.18 -18.38
C LEU A 79 7.82 -15.62 -18.12
N LEU A 80 6.87 -15.80 -17.20
CA LEU A 80 6.29 -17.10 -16.92
C LEU A 80 5.48 -17.61 -18.13
N ALA A 81 4.62 -16.77 -18.70
CA ALA A 81 3.83 -17.12 -19.87
C ALA A 81 4.71 -17.49 -21.09
N GLU A 82 5.80 -16.76 -21.31
CA GLU A 82 6.77 -17.06 -22.38
C GLU A 82 7.45 -18.41 -22.16
N LYS A 83 7.85 -18.74 -20.93
CA LYS A 83 8.45 -20.03 -20.59
C LYS A 83 7.48 -21.18 -20.78
N ASP A 84 6.23 -21.04 -20.34
CA ASP A 84 5.21 -22.06 -20.49
C ASP A 84 4.90 -22.32 -21.97
N LEU A 85 4.85 -21.27 -22.80
CA LEU A 85 4.69 -21.40 -24.24
C LEU A 85 5.87 -22.15 -24.88
N ALA A 86 7.11 -21.81 -24.51
CA ALA A 86 8.29 -22.49 -25.01
C ALA A 86 8.29 -23.99 -24.63
N LEU A 87 7.92 -24.33 -23.39
CA LEU A 87 7.81 -25.72 -22.94
C LEU A 87 6.73 -26.49 -23.70
N SER A 88 5.60 -25.86 -24.00
CA SER A 88 4.52 -26.44 -24.80
C SER A 88 5.03 -26.78 -26.22
N ILE A 89 5.68 -25.83 -26.88
CA ILE A 89 6.24 -26.02 -28.22
C ILE A 89 7.28 -27.15 -28.23
N GLN A 90 8.21 -27.16 -27.26
CA GLN A 90 9.22 -28.22 -27.16
C GLN A 90 8.57 -29.60 -26.98
N SER A 91 7.54 -29.69 -26.13
CA SER A 91 6.80 -30.92 -25.89
C SER A 91 6.14 -31.44 -27.18
N GLU A 92 5.50 -30.56 -27.96
CA GLU A 92 4.87 -30.93 -29.22
C GLU A 92 5.91 -31.36 -30.28
N LEU A 93 7.06 -30.69 -30.36
CA LEU A 93 8.15 -31.10 -31.25
C LEU A 93 8.71 -32.47 -30.88
N LEU A 94 8.90 -32.75 -29.58
CA LEU A 94 9.34 -34.05 -29.09
C LEU A 94 8.34 -35.15 -29.44
N LYS A 95 7.03 -34.92 -29.22
CA LYS A 95 5.97 -35.87 -29.62
C LYS A 95 6.04 -36.18 -31.11
N LYS A 96 6.18 -35.16 -31.97
CA LYS A 96 6.31 -35.35 -33.43
C LYS A 96 7.55 -36.16 -33.79
N LYS A 97 8.71 -35.86 -33.19
CA LYS A 97 9.95 -36.63 -33.44
C LYS A 97 9.81 -38.09 -33.03
N ILE A 98 9.23 -38.35 -31.87
CA ILE A 98 8.99 -39.72 -31.38
C ILE A 98 8.07 -40.48 -32.34
N ALA A 99 7.02 -39.83 -32.84
CA ALA A 99 6.13 -40.44 -33.83
C ALA A 99 6.87 -40.79 -35.13
N GLN A 100 7.69 -39.87 -35.67
CA GLN A 100 8.53 -40.11 -36.85
C GLN A 100 9.48 -41.29 -36.66
N TRP A 101 10.15 -41.39 -35.50
CA TRP A 101 11.04 -42.51 -35.20
C TRP A 101 10.33 -43.86 -35.10
N LYS A 102 9.09 -43.88 -34.62
CA LYS A 102 8.26 -45.10 -34.59
C LYS A 102 7.87 -45.53 -36.01
N SER A 103 7.49 -44.58 -36.86
CA SER A 103 7.15 -44.85 -38.26
C SER A 103 8.34 -45.33 -39.08
N ALA A 104 9.55 -44.80 -38.84
CA ALA A 104 10.76 -45.19 -39.57
C ALA A 104 11.32 -46.58 -39.17
N LYS A 105 10.87 -47.15 -38.04
CA LYS A 105 11.27 -48.49 -37.56
C LYS A 105 10.29 -49.59 -37.98
N LYS A 106 9.18 -49.25 -38.64
CA LYS A 106 8.16 -50.18 -39.12
C LYS A 106 8.34 -50.39 -40.62
#